data_AF-A0A674JYQ2-F1
#
_entry.id   AF-A0A674JYQ2-F1
#
_cell.length_a   1.000
_cell.length_b   1.000
_cell.length_c   1.000
_cell.angle_alpha   90.00
_cell.angle_beta   90.00
_cell.angle_gamma   90.00
#
_symmetry.space_group_name_H-M   'P 1'
#
loop_
_entity.id
_entity.type
_entity.pdbx_description
1 polymer ?
#
loop_
_entity_poly.entity_id
_entity_poly.type
_entity_poly.pdbx_seq_one_letter_code
_entity_poly.pdbx_strand_id
1 'polypeptide(L)'
;MHKVDLPLESKEAAALEARREREKQRLTRIFNARHRTMGVDVEALRSQVEERKLREETEKRRDETYDAEQVLCDRVAQMLEEEERQRLRRLHQAVQEFREREQPPPTRREWDLYNPGCAGTPARVSDYDPRCGPASLQRFAGEDLALPTRRRLQQEQQCRSLEDQRAERQRALADTKYAGE
;
A
#
# COMPACT_ATOMS: atom_id res chain seq x y z
N MET A 1 -88.26 42.13 -6.08
CA MET A 1 -87.25 41.51 -6.96
C MET A 1 -87.35 42.17 -8.33
N HIS A 2 -86.78 43.37 -8.50
CA HIS A 2 -86.75 44.03 -9.80
C HIS A 2 -85.62 43.40 -10.63
N LYS A 3 -85.98 42.59 -11.62
CA LYS A 3 -85.05 42.15 -12.65
C LYS A 3 -84.72 43.38 -13.48
N VAL A 4 -83.50 43.88 -13.33
CA VAL A 4 -82.94 44.92 -14.19
C VAL A 4 -82.54 44.22 -15.48
N ASP A 5 -83.49 44.11 -16.40
CA ASP A 5 -83.22 43.64 -17.76
C ASP A 5 -82.37 44.73 -18.44
N LEU A 6 -81.04 44.60 -18.37
CA LEU A 6 -80.13 45.39 -19.19
C LEU A 6 -80.58 45.20 -20.66
N PRO A 7 -80.81 46.27 -21.45
CA PRO A 7 -81.50 46.15 -22.71
C PRO A 7 -80.72 45.24 -23.66
N LEU A 8 -81.28 44.05 -23.92
CA LEU A 8 -80.74 43.05 -24.86
C LEU A 8 -80.43 43.69 -26.22
N GLU A 9 -81.25 44.64 -26.66
CA GLU A 9 -81.04 45.41 -27.90
C GLU A 9 -79.74 46.22 -27.94
N SER A 10 -79.27 46.75 -26.79
CA SER A 10 -78.00 47.49 -26.74
C SER A 10 -76.78 46.58 -26.90
N LYS A 11 -76.86 45.36 -26.37
CA LYS A 11 -75.82 44.33 -26.52
C LYS A 11 -75.84 43.73 -27.92
N GLU A 12 -77.02 43.52 -28.47
CA GLU A 12 -77.22 43.02 -29.84
C GLU A 12 -76.75 44.02 -30.89
N ALA A 13 -77.06 45.31 -30.70
CA ALA A 13 -76.55 46.39 -31.55
C ALA A 13 -75.01 46.49 -31.49
N ALA A 14 -74.42 46.46 -30.29
CA ALA A 14 -72.95 46.47 -30.14
C ALA A 14 -72.28 45.22 -30.77
N ALA A 15 -72.92 44.04 -30.68
CA ALA A 15 -72.42 42.83 -31.32
C ALA A 15 -72.48 42.92 -32.86
N LEU A 16 -73.55 43.51 -33.41
CA LEU A 16 -73.69 43.76 -34.84
C LEU A 16 -72.65 44.77 -35.35
N GLU A 17 -72.40 45.83 -34.60
CA GLU A 17 -71.37 46.82 -34.94
C GLU A 17 -69.96 46.22 -34.88
N ALA A 18 -69.62 45.49 -33.82
CA ALA A 18 -68.35 44.78 -33.72
C ALA A 18 -68.15 43.78 -34.88
N ARG A 19 -69.23 43.11 -35.33
CA ARG A 19 -69.17 42.22 -36.50
C ARG A 19 -68.90 43.00 -37.79
N ARG A 20 -69.60 44.12 -38.00
CA ARG A 20 -69.38 45.01 -39.16
C ARG A 20 -67.96 45.57 -39.17
N GLU A 21 -67.41 45.95 -38.03
CA GLU A 21 -66.02 46.42 -37.91
C GLU A 21 -64.99 45.35 -38.22
N ARG A 22 -65.18 44.13 -37.71
CA ARG A 22 -64.32 42.97 -38.06
C ARG A 22 -64.38 42.65 -39.55
N GLU A 23 -65.56 42.71 -40.17
CA GLU A 23 -65.69 42.52 -41.62
C GLU A 23 -64.97 43.63 -42.40
N LYS A 24 -65.10 44.90 -42.01
CA LYS A 24 -64.35 46.02 -42.63
C LYS A 24 -62.83 45.81 -42.52
N GLN A 25 -62.33 45.42 -41.34
CA GLN A 25 -60.91 45.10 -41.11
C GLN A 25 -60.44 43.88 -41.91
N ARG A 26 -61.33 42.91 -42.17
CA ARG A 26 -61.02 41.74 -43.01
C ARG A 26 -60.96 42.10 -44.49
N LEU A 27 -61.94 42.85 -45.00
CA LEU A 27 -62.00 43.23 -46.42
C LEU A 27 -60.78 44.10 -46.82
N THR A 28 -60.37 45.03 -45.96
CA THR A 28 -59.15 45.85 -46.18
C THR A 28 -57.89 45.00 -46.37
N ARG A 29 -57.77 43.87 -45.66
CA ARG A 29 -56.66 42.91 -45.83
C ARG A 29 -56.80 42.06 -47.10
N ILE A 30 -58.02 41.63 -47.44
CA ILE A 30 -58.28 40.74 -48.59
C ILE A 30 -58.15 41.47 -49.94
N PHE A 31 -58.49 42.75 -50.00
CA PHE A 31 -58.36 43.53 -51.23
C PHE A 31 -56.97 44.12 -51.45
N ASN A 32 -56.10 44.13 -50.43
CA ASN A 32 -54.70 44.54 -50.57
C ASN A 32 -53.82 43.35 -51.02
N ALA A 33 -53.46 43.31 -52.31
CA ALA A 33 -52.65 42.24 -52.89
C ALA A 33 -51.28 42.08 -52.20
N ARG A 34 -50.62 43.18 -51.81
CA ARG A 34 -49.29 43.15 -51.16
C ARG A 34 -49.37 42.53 -49.76
N HIS A 35 -50.38 42.88 -48.97
CA HIS A 35 -50.58 42.30 -47.65
C HIS A 35 -50.97 40.81 -47.73
N ARG A 36 -51.61 40.37 -48.82
CA ARG A 36 -51.92 38.95 -49.05
C ARG A 36 -50.71 38.11 -49.41
N THR A 37 -49.80 38.67 -50.20
CA THR A 37 -48.61 37.93 -50.66
C THR A 37 -47.48 37.96 -49.64
N MET A 38 -47.28 39.08 -48.92
CA MET A 38 -46.11 39.31 -48.04
C MET A 38 -46.44 40.09 -46.75
N GLY A 39 -47.69 40.07 -46.30
CA GLY A 39 -48.08 40.74 -45.05
C GLY A 39 -47.47 40.04 -43.83
N VAL A 40 -46.65 40.76 -43.07
CA VAL A 40 -46.00 40.26 -41.86
C VAL A 40 -46.12 41.32 -40.77
N ASP A 41 -46.39 40.88 -39.55
CA ASP A 41 -46.38 41.73 -38.37
C ASP A 41 -44.94 41.97 -37.90
N VAL A 42 -44.34 43.04 -38.42
CA VAL A 42 -42.94 43.39 -38.15
C VAL A 42 -42.73 43.77 -36.68
N GLU A 43 -43.74 44.34 -36.03
CA GLU A 43 -43.67 44.74 -34.63
C GLU A 43 -43.69 43.51 -33.72
N ALA A 44 -44.60 42.56 -33.96
CA ALA A 44 -44.63 41.30 -33.22
C ALA A 44 -43.33 40.49 -33.40
N LEU A 45 -42.77 40.45 -34.61
CA LEU A 45 -41.49 39.78 -34.86
C LEU A 45 -40.32 40.47 -34.15
N ARG A 46 -40.29 41.80 -34.10
CA ARG A 46 -39.27 42.54 -33.33
C ARG A 46 -39.34 42.19 -31.85
N SER A 47 -40.53 42.20 -31.27
CA SER A 47 -40.74 41.82 -29.86
C SER A 47 -40.29 40.38 -29.58
N GLN A 48 -40.57 39.43 -30.49
CA GLN A 48 -40.11 38.04 -30.36
C GLN A 48 -38.58 37.92 -30.40
N VAL A 49 -37.92 38.70 -31.27
CA VAL A 49 -36.45 38.72 -31.36
C VAL A 49 -35.83 39.31 -30.09
N GLU A 50 -36.41 40.38 -29.56
CA GLU A 50 -35.97 41.00 -28.30
C GLU A 50 -36.15 40.04 -27.12
N GLU A 51 -37.29 39.36 -27.02
CA GLU A 51 -37.53 38.34 -26.00
C GLU A 51 -36.52 37.20 -26.07
N ARG A 52 -36.22 36.71 -27.29
CA ARG A 52 -35.22 35.65 -27.48
C ARG A 52 -33.83 36.10 -27.03
N LYS A 53 -33.41 37.32 -27.40
CA LYS A 53 -32.12 37.89 -26.96
C LYS A 53 -32.06 38.01 -25.44
N LEU A 54 -33.12 38.49 -24.80
CA LEU A 54 -33.17 38.60 -23.35
C LEU A 54 -33.01 37.22 -22.70
N ARG A 55 -33.70 36.19 -23.21
CA ARG A 55 -33.56 34.80 -22.73
C ARG A 55 -32.12 34.30 -22.90
N GLU A 56 -31.55 34.44 -24.10
CA GLU A 56 -30.16 34.05 -24.38
C GLU A 56 -29.16 34.76 -23.44
N GLU A 57 -29.35 36.05 -23.17
CA GLU A 57 -28.51 36.81 -22.23
C GLU A 57 -28.68 36.33 -20.78
N THR A 58 -29.89 36.01 -20.36
CA THR A 58 -30.14 35.48 -19.00
C THR A 58 -29.54 34.09 -18.82
N GLU A 59 -29.65 33.22 -19.82
CA GLU A 59 -29.03 31.89 -19.81
C GLU A 59 -27.51 32.01 -19.78
N LYS A 60 -26.94 32.86 -20.63
CA LYS A 60 -25.50 33.11 -20.66
C LYS A 60 -24.97 33.61 -19.31
N ARG A 61 -25.65 34.58 -18.67
CA ARG A 61 -25.26 35.06 -17.33
C ARG A 61 -25.33 33.96 -16.29
N ARG A 62 -26.34 33.09 -16.36
CA ARG A 62 -26.48 31.96 -15.44
C ARG A 62 -25.35 30.95 -15.63
N ASP A 63 -25.02 30.62 -16.87
CA ASP A 63 -23.95 29.69 -17.17
C ASP A 63 -22.59 30.28 -16.76
N GLU A 64 -22.34 31.58 -17.00
CA GLU A 64 -21.16 32.30 -16.50
C GLU A 64 -21.04 32.24 -14.96
N THR A 65 -22.15 32.31 -14.22
CA THR A 65 -22.12 32.16 -12.76
C THR A 65 -21.77 30.74 -12.32
N TYR A 66 -22.32 29.72 -12.99
CA TYR A 66 -22.00 28.33 -12.67
C TYR A 66 -20.56 27.97 -13.03
N ASP A 67 -20.05 28.48 -14.15
CA ASP A 67 -18.65 28.29 -14.54
C ASP A 67 -17.70 28.89 -13.48
N ALA A 68 -18.03 30.08 -12.96
CA ALA A 68 -17.26 30.70 -11.90
C ALA A 68 -17.29 29.88 -10.59
N GLU A 69 -18.45 29.35 -10.21
CA GLU A 69 -18.58 28.45 -9.06
C GLU A 69 -17.81 27.15 -9.25
N GLN A 70 -17.83 26.57 -10.45
CA GLN A 70 -17.09 25.36 -10.77
C GLN A 70 -15.59 25.57 -10.61
N VAL A 71 -15.04 26.68 -11.11
CA VAL A 71 -13.61 27.01 -10.96
C VAL A 71 -13.21 27.10 -9.48
N LEU A 72 -14.07 27.66 -8.63
CA LEU A 72 -13.82 27.73 -7.18
C LEU A 72 -13.83 26.34 -6.54
N CYS A 73 -14.82 25.51 -6.88
CA CYS A 73 -14.91 24.13 -6.40
C CYS A 73 -13.68 23.30 -6.82
N ASP A 74 -13.27 23.39 -8.09
CA ASP A 74 -12.09 22.71 -8.62
C ASP A 74 -10.82 23.14 -7.89
N ARG A 75 -10.70 24.43 -7.59
CA ARG A 75 -9.56 24.95 -6.82
C ARG A 75 -9.52 24.39 -5.40
N VAL A 76 -10.67 24.32 -4.72
CA VAL A 76 -10.76 23.73 -3.37
C VAL A 76 -10.43 22.24 -3.42
N ALA A 77 -10.93 21.50 -4.41
CA ALA A 77 -10.64 20.09 -4.58
C ALA A 77 -9.13 19.82 -4.75
N GLN A 78 -8.45 20.63 -5.58
CA GLN A 78 -6.99 20.53 -5.77
C GLN A 78 -6.22 20.77 -4.46
N MET A 79 -6.60 21.79 -3.68
CA MET A 79 -5.97 22.08 -2.39
C MET A 79 -6.12 20.91 -1.41
N LEU A 80 -7.32 20.33 -1.31
CA LEU A 80 -7.58 19.18 -0.45
C LEU A 80 -6.79 17.94 -0.88
N GLU A 81 -6.67 17.70 -2.18
CA GLU A 81 -5.88 16.58 -2.72
C GLU A 81 -4.38 16.76 -2.39
N GLU A 82 -3.85 17.97 -2.48
CA GLU A 82 -2.47 18.27 -2.10
C GLU A 82 -2.22 18.05 -0.59
N GLU A 83 -3.15 18.50 0.26
CA GLU A 83 -3.08 18.28 1.70
C GLU A 83 -3.11 16.79 2.05
N GLU A 84 -4.00 16.02 1.43
CA GLU A 84 -4.08 14.58 1.63
C GLU A 84 -2.80 13.88 1.18
N ARG A 85 -2.27 14.24 0.01
CA ARG A 85 -0.98 13.73 -0.50
C ARG A 85 0.15 13.99 0.49
N GLN A 86 0.22 15.20 1.06
CA GLN A 86 1.24 15.52 2.06
C GLN A 86 1.05 14.72 3.35
N ARG A 87 -0.20 14.55 3.81
CA ARG A 87 -0.52 13.75 4.99
C ARG A 87 -0.10 12.29 4.82
N LEU A 88 -0.43 11.69 3.67
CA LEU A 88 -0.03 10.31 3.34
C LEU A 88 1.49 10.17 3.28
N ARG A 89 2.20 11.13 2.68
CA ARG A 89 3.68 11.13 2.67
C ARG A 89 4.26 11.15 4.08
N ARG A 90 3.77 12.04 4.95
CA ARG A 90 4.22 12.12 6.36
C ARG A 90 3.94 10.82 7.11
N LEU A 91 2.77 10.23 6.90
CA LEU A 91 2.41 8.96 7.51
C LEU A 91 3.33 7.82 7.06
N HIS A 92 3.61 7.73 5.75
CA HIS A 92 4.56 6.75 5.23
C HIS A 92 5.97 6.94 5.78
N GLN A 93 6.45 8.20 5.86
CA GLN A 93 7.74 8.52 6.47
C GLN A 93 7.78 8.05 7.93
N ALA A 94 6.79 8.42 8.73
CA ALA A 94 6.72 8.01 10.14
C ALA A 94 6.68 6.48 10.32
N VAL A 95 5.97 5.76 9.45
CA VAL A 95 5.94 4.29 9.47
C VAL A 95 7.31 3.71 9.13
N GLN A 96 8.02 4.27 8.15
CA GLN A 96 9.37 3.80 7.80
C GLN A 96 10.38 4.11 8.90
N GLU A 97 10.36 5.34 9.44
CA GLU A 97 11.20 5.72 10.59
C GLU A 97 10.98 4.78 11.78
N PHE A 98 9.72 4.42 12.06
CA PHE A 98 9.40 3.46 13.12
C PHE A 98 9.95 2.06 12.82
N ARG A 99 9.82 1.57 11.58
CA ARG A 99 10.37 0.26 11.17
C ARG A 99 11.89 0.22 11.29
N GLU A 100 12.57 1.27 10.84
CA GLU A 100 14.03 1.38 10.91
C GLU A 100 14.52 1.43 12.35
N ARG A 101 13.82 2.18 13.20
CA ARG A 101 14.20 2.38 14.61
C ARG A 101 13.88 1.18 15.49
N GLU A 102 12.65 0.65 15.41
CA GLU A 102 12.12 -0.31 16.37
C GLU A 102 12.05 -1.74 15.83
N GLN A 103 12.07 -1.93 14.51
CA GLN A 103 11.98 -3.25 13.86
C GLN A 103 13.21 -3.69 13.06
N PRO A 104 14.45 -3.25 13.38
CA PRO A 104 15.60 -3.73 12.62
C PRO A 104 15.82 -5.23 12.89
N PRO A 105 16.38 -5.99 11.93
CA PRO A 105 16.64 -7.43 12.08
C PRO A 105 17.30 -7.86 13.41
N PRO A 106 18.31 -7.15 13.96
CA PRO A 106 18.94 -7.54 15.22
C PRO A 106 18.06 -7.45 16.46
N THR A 107 16.95 -6.69 16.41
CA THR A 107 16.01 -6.59 17.55
C THR A 107 15.10 -7.83 17.65
N ARG A 108 15.10 -8.70 16.64
CA ARG A 108 14.28 -9.92 16.66
C ARG A 108 14.82 -10.92 17.68
N ARG A 109 13.90 -11.63 18.33
CA ARG A 109 14.23 -12.63 19.36
C ARG A 109 15.09 -13.76 18.80
N GLU A 110 14.79 -14.20 17.59
CA GLU A 110 15.47 -15.30 16.89
C GLU A 110 16.63 -14.84 15.98
N TRP A 111 17.07 -13.58 16.08
CA TRP A 111 18.14 -13.06 15.21
C TRP A 111 19.45 -13.84 15.33
N ASP A 112 19.78 -14.31 16.53
CA ASP A 112 20.95 -15.13 16.82
C ASP A 112 21.01 -16.42 15.99
N LEU A 113 19.85 -17.02 15.69
CA LEU A 113 19.72 -18.21 14.85
C LEU A 113 19.90 -17.91 13.35
N TYR A 114 19.46 -16.73 12.89
CA TYR A 114 19.47 -16.35 11.48
C TYR A 114 20.67 -15.49 11.06
N ASN A 115 21.48 -15.04 12.02
CA ASN A 115 22.63 -14.19 11.74
C ASN A 115 23.67 -14.99 10.93
N PRO A 116 23.97 -14.60 9.68
CA PRO A 116 24.91 -15.33 8.83
C PRO A 116 26.36 -15.31 9.35
N GLY A 117 26.69 -14.38 10.24
CA GLY A 117 28.00 -14.31 10.91
C GLY A 117 28.10 -15.12 12.20
N CYS A 118 27.01 -15.74 12.67
CA CYS A 118 26.95 -16.54 13.88
C CYS A 118 27.42 -17.98 13.61
N ALA A 119 28.68 -18.15 13.20
CA ALA A 119 29.30 -19.47 13.29
C ALA A 119 29.55 -19.77 14.78
N GLY A 120 28.93 -20.82 15.30
CA GLY A 120 29.12 -21.23 16.70
C GLY A 120 30.59 -21.54 17.00
N THR A 121 30.99 -21.40 18.26
CA THR A 121 32.32 -21.85 18.70
C THR A 121 32.45 -23.36 18.56
N PRO A 122 33.66 -23.90 18.29
CA PRO A 122 33.87 -25.34 18.21
C PRO A 122 33.40 -26.06 19.49
N ALA A 123 32.84 -27.26 19.30
CA ALA A 123 32.21 -28.05 20.36
C ALA A 123 33.17 -28.45 21.49
N ARG A 124 34.47 -28.58 21.19
CA ARG A 124 35.57 -28.80 22.14
C ARG A 124 36.74 -27.91 21.74
N VAL A 125 37.23 -27.08 22.67
CA VAL A 125 38.33 -26.13 22.41
C VAL A 125 39.68 -26.69 22.87
N SER A 126 39.69 -27.51 23.92
CA SER A 126 40.90 -28.15 24.44
C SER A 126 40.59 -29.52 25.05
N ASP A 127 41.63 -30.29 25.41
CA ASP A 127 41.46 -31.59 26.06
C ASP A 127 40.85 -31.51 27.46
N TYR A 128 41.05 -30.36 28.12
CA TYR A 128 40.56 -30.07 29.46
C TYR A 128 39.47 -28.98 29.44
N ASP A 129 38.63 -28.96 28.40
CA ASP A 129 37.50 -28.03 28.31
C ASP A 129 36.46 -28.32 29.42
N PRO A 130 36.19 -27.39 30.34
CA PRO A 130 35.24 -27.60 31.42
C PRO A 130 33.79 -27.75 30.94
N ARG A 131 33.48 -27.31 29.70
CA ARG A 131 32.15 -27.47 29.09
C ARG A 131 31.88 -28.93 28.67
N CYS A 132 32.93 -29.72 28.45
CA CYS A 132 32.84 -31.11 28.01
C CYS A 132 32.68 -32.08 29.18
N GLY A 133 31.51 -32.02 29.84
CA GLY A 133 31.08 -32.98 30.86
C GLY A 133 30.70 -34.35 30.27
N PRO A 134 30.40 -35.38 31.09
CA PRO A 134 30.13 -36.74 30.61
C PRO A 134 28.90 -36.83 29.68
N ALA A 135 27.88 -36.00 29.89
CA ALA A 135 26.69 -35.95 29.04
C ALA A 135 26.93 -35.28 27.67
N SER A 136 28.02 -34.52 27.51
CA SER A 136 28.31 -33.80 26.26
C SER A 136 28.72 -34.72 25.12
N LEU A 137 29.19 -35.93 25.44
CA LEU A 137 29.75 -36.90 24.49
C LEU A 137 30.90 -36.35 23.63
N GLN A 138 31.51 -35.23 24.01
CA GLN A 138 32.65 -34.62 23.29
C GLN A 138 34.02 -35.12 23.79
N ARG A 139 34.05 -35.81 24.94
CA ARG A 139 35.25 -36.39 25.53
C ARG A 139 34.92 -37.75 26.13
N PHE A 140 35.70 -38.77 25.76
CA PHE A 140 35.54 -40.13 26.24
C PHE A 140 36.75 -40.55 27.06
N ALA A 141 36.52 -41.16 28.23
CA ALA A 141 37.62 -41.61 29.10
C ALA A 141 38.46 -42.75 28.48
N GLY A 142 37.91 -43.48 27.50
CA GLY A 142 38.65 -44.48 26.73
C GLY A 142 39.53 -43.90 25.62
N GLU A 143 39.36 -42.61 25.28
CA GLU A 143 40.25 -41.91 24.36
C GLU A 143 41.58 -41.68 25.08
N ASP A 144 42.59 -42.42 24.66
CA ASP A 144 43.86 -42.47 25.35
C ASP A 144 44.96 -41.75 24.56
N LEU A 145 45.07 -40.46 24.83
CA LEU A 145 46.11 -39.61 24.25
C LEU A 145 47.53 -39.99 24.71
N ALA A 146 47.65 -40.67 25.85
CA ALA A 146 48.93 -41.11 26.42
C ALA A 146 49.37 -42.51 25.96
N LEU A 147 48.62 -43.16 25.07
CA LEU A 147 48.93 -44.47 24.51
C LEU A 147 50.38 -44.61 24.00
N PRO A 148 50.94 -43.68 23.20
CA PRO A 148 52.32 -43.82 22.74
C PRO A 148 53.32 -43.80 23.91
N THR A 149 53.12 -42.93 24.90
CA THR A 149 53.97 -42.85 26.10
C THR A 149 53.88 -44.12 26.93
N ARG A 150 52.66 -44.65 27.14
CA ARG A 150 52.47 -45.91 27.88
C ARG A 150 53.10 -47.10 27.16
N ARG A 151 52.95 -47.19 25.83
CA ARG A 151 53.57 -48.27 25.04
C ARG A 151 55.09 -48.23 25.15
N ARG A 152 55.69 -47.03 25.09
CA ARG A 152 57.14 -46.87 25.31
C ARG A 152 57.56 -47.37 26.68
N LEU A 153 56.87 -46.95 27.73
CA LEU A 153 57.17 -47.40 29.10
C LEU A 153 57.02 -48.93 29.25
N GLN A 154 55.99 -49.52 28.65
CA GLN A 154 55.79 -50.97 28.65
C GLN A 154 56.93 -51.71 27.92
N GLN A 155 57.39 -51.19 26.77
CA GLN A 155 58.52 -51.75 26.04
C GLN A 155 59.81 -51.68 26.86
N GLU A 156 60.10 -50.53 27.48
CA GLU A 156 61.27 -50.36 28.35
C GLU A 156 61.25 -51.33 29.54
N GLN A 157 60.09 -51.52 30.18
CA GLN A 157 59.91 -52.49 31.25
C GLN A 157 60.12 -53.93 30.77
N GLN A 158 59.57 -54.28 29.60
CA GLN A 158 59.76 -55.61 29.01
C GLN A 158 61.23 -55.88 28.68
N CYS A 159 61.93 -54.91 28.09
CA CYS A 159 63.36 -55.02 27.81
C CYS A 159 64.15 -55.31 29.09
N ARG A 160 63.95 -54.51 30.15
CA ARG A 160 64.63 -54.70 31.44
C ARG A 160 64.32 -56.08 32.05
N SER A 161 63.04 -56.47 32.06
CA SER A 161 62.65 -57.78 32.60
C SER A 161 63.28 -58.96 31.86
N LEU A 162 63.40 -58.87 30.52
CA LEU A 162 64.07 -59.88 29.72
C LEU A 162 65.58 -59.90 29.94
N GLU A 163 66.21 -58.74 30.18
CA GLU A 163 67.62 -58.63 30.54
C GLU A 163 67.89 -59.31 31.89
N ASP A 164 67.06 -59.05 32.90
CA ASP A 164 67.17 -59.67 34.23
C ASP A 164 67.00 -61.20 34.15
N GLN A 165 65.98 -61.70 33.45
CA GLN A 165 65.78 -63.15 33.26
C GLN A 165 66.94 -63.82 32.53
N ARG A 166 67.53 -63.14 31.53
CA ARG A 166 68.72 -63.64 30.84
C ARG A 166 69.91 -63.72 31.79
N ALA A 167 70.13 -62.69 32.60
CA ALA A 167 71.20 -62.67 33.59
C ALA A 167 71.02 -63.78 34.65
N GLU A 168 69.81 -63.94 35.19
CA GLU A 168 69.49 -65.02 36.13
C GLU A 168 69.71 -66.41 35.52
N ARG A 169 69.20 -66.64 34.30
CA ARG A 169 69.42 -67.92 33.60
C ARG A 169 70.90 -68.19 33.36
N GLN A 170 71.68 -67.18 32.99
CA GLN A 170 73.13 -67.30 32.81
C GLN A 170 73.83 -67.65 34.13
N ARG A 171 73.44 -67.02 35.25
CA ARG A 171 73.95 -67.36 36.59
C ARG A 171 73.62 -68.80 36.96
N ALA A 172 72.35 -69.22 36.83
CA ALA A 172 71.93 -70.58 37.12
C ALA A 172 72.65 -71.62 36.26
N LEU A 173 72.85 -71.34 34.96
CA LEU A 173 73.65 -72.22 34.09
C LEU A 173 75.12 -72.30 34.52
N ALA A 174 75.72 -71.20 34.96
CA ALA A 174 77.06 -71.21 35.51
C ALA A 174 77.10 -72.07 36.79
N ASP A 175 76.16 -71.88 37.71
CA ASP A 175 76.07 -72.65 38.96
C ASP A 175 75.90 -74.15 38.70
N THR A 176 75.08 -74.56 37.73
CA THR A 176 74.95 -75.98 37.33
C THR A 176 76.21 -76.57 36.69
N LYS A 177 76.99 -75.75 35.97
CA LYS A 177 78.28 -76.19 35.41
C LYS A 177 79.31 -76.39 36.51
N TYR A 178 79.34 -75.51 37.51
CA TYR A 178 80.22 -75.64 38.68
C TYR A 178 79.80 -76.77 39.63
N ALA A 179 78.51 -77.15 39.67
CA ALA A 179 78.00 -78.24 40.51
C ALA A 179 78.06 -79.63 39.84
N GLY A 180 78.42 -79.71 38.55
CA GLY A 180 78.53 -80.94 37.76
C GLY A 180 79.96 -81.42 37.47
N GLU A 181 80.97 -80.71 37.99
CA GLU A 181 82.37 -81.14 38.11
C GLU A 181 82.62 -81.68 39.52
#